data_AF-A0A7S3TCR4-F1
#
_entry.id   AF-A0A7S3TCR4-F1
#
_cell.length_a   1.000
_cell.length_b   1.000
_cell.length_c   1.000
_cell.angle_alpha   90.00
_cell.angle_beta   90.00
_cell.angle_gamma   90.00
#
_symmetry.space_group_name_H-M   'P 1'
#
loop_
_entity.id
_entity.type
_entity.pdbx_description
1 polymer ?
#
loop_
_entity_poly.entity_id
_entity_poly.type
_entity_poly.pdbx_seq_one_letter_code
_entity_poly.pdbx_strand_id
1 'polypeptide(L)'
;PTPAIVLGMELACHMFSHKPSKKNLNRVQNDTHGYFDLSKATLLQNPGKFMQQMMDFDKENIKESTVKKVNHILDHEDFTPEKVKSASVALVGVQKWASAMMKYHE
;
A
#
# COMPACT_ATOMS: atom_id res chain seq x y z
N PRO A 1 9.42 -3.77 -10.61
CA PRO A 1 8.11 -4.25 -10.09
C PRO A 1 7.03 -3.91 -11.12
N THR A 2 5.92 -4.66 -11.15
CA THR A 2 4.76 -4.26 -11.97
C THR A 2 4.10 -3.03 -11.34
N PRO A 3 3.37 -2.21 -12.13
CA PRO A 3 2.62 -1.06 -11.60
C PRO A 3 1.70 -1.45 -10.43
N ALA A 4 1.01 -2.58 -10.54
CA ALA A 4 0.16 -3.12 -9.47
C ALA A 4 0.92 -3.32 -8.14
N ILE A 5 2.16 -3.82 -8.19
CA ILE A 5 2.98 -4.00 -6.98
C ILE A 5 3.35 -2.65 -6.38
N VAL A 6 3.75 -1.69 -7.20
CA VAL A 6 4.15 -0.35 -6.73
C VAL A 6 2.96 0.35 -6.08
N LEU A 7 1.79 0.33 -6.73
CA LEU A 7 0.55 0.90 -6.21
C LEU A 7 0.12 0.24 -4.89
N GLY A 8 0.22 -1.08 -4.80
CA GLY A 8 -0.12 -1.77 -3.55
C GLY A 8 0.85 -1.48 -2.40
N MET A 9 2.14 -1.26 -2.69
CA MET A 9 3.11 -0.82 -1.70
C MET A 9 2.90 0.64 -1.30
N GLU A 10 2.53 1.51 -2.23
CA GLU A 10 2.17 2.91 -1.98
C GLU A 10 0.94 3.00 -1.08
N LEU A 11 -0.09 2.21 -1.37
CA LEU A 11 -1.29 2.10 -0.55
C LEU A 11 -0.96 1.66 0.88
N ALA A 12 -0.14 0.63 1.05
CA ALA A 12 0.28 0.18 2.38
C ALA A 12 1.09 1.27 3.10
N CYS A 13 2.01 1.93 2.41
CA CYS A 13 2.77 3.06 2.98
C CYS A 13 1.84 4.19 3.43
N HIS A 14 0.80 4.53 2.67
CA HIS A 14 -0.17 5.56 3.05
C HIS A 14 -0.96 5.18 4.29
N MET A 15 -1.42 3.94 4.40
CA MET A 15 -2.12 3.44 5.58
C MET A 15 -1.26 3.57 6.84
N PHE A 16 0.03 3.21 6.77
CA PHE A 16 0.96 3.31 7.89
C PHE A 16 1.69 4.66 8.00
N SER A 17 1.25 5.68 7.25
CA SER A 17 1.85 7.03 7.24
C SER A 17 3.36 7.04 6.94
N HIS A 18 3.85 6.07 6.18
CA HIS A 18 5.22 6.04 5.67
C HIS A 18 5.32 6.86 4.38
N LYS A 19 6.24 7.83 4.35
CA LYS A 19 6.48 8.69 3.19
C LYS A 19 7.90 8.50 2.67
N PRO A 20 8.08 8.34 1.36
CA PRO A 20 9.41 8.17 0.77
C PRO A 20 10.23 9.45 0.93
N SER A 21 11.53 9.26 1.15
CA SER A 21 12.50 10.34 1.19
C SER A 21 13.20 10.50 -0.16
N LYS A 22 13.97 11.59 -0.34
CA LYS A 22 14.79 11.79 -1.55
C LYS A 22 15.72 10.61 -1.88
N LYS A 23 16.09 9.80 -0.88
CA LYS A 23 16.95 8.62 -1.04
C LYS A 23 16.25 7.44 -1.72
N ASN A 24 14.92 7.41 -1.69
CA ASN A 24 14.11 6.29 -2.17
C ASN A 24 13.67 6.49 -3.62
N LEU A 25 13.65 7.74 -4.09
CA LEU A 25 13.19 8.12 -5.43
C LEU A 25 14.08 7.50 -6.51
N ASN A 26 13.46 6.94 -7.56
CA ASN A 26 14.14 6.37 -8.73
C ASN A 26 15.19 5.30 -8.41
N ARG A 27 15.13 4.67 -7.22
CA ARG A 27 16.04 3.58 -6.83
C ARG A 27 15.71 2.28 -7.52
N VAL A 28 14.43 2.07 -7.81
CA VAL A 28 13.91 0.86 -8.45
C VAL A 28 13.20 1.26 -9.74
N GLN A 29 13.46 0.51 -10.81
CA GLN A 29 12.79 0.70 -12.09
C GLN A 29 11.27 0.55 -11.93
N ASN A 30 10.52 1.51 -12.50
CA ASN A 30 9.06 1.66 -12.38
C ASN A 30 8.54 2.10 -10.99
N ASP A 31 9.41 2.53 -10.08
CA ASP A 31 9.05 3.11 -8.76
C ASP A 31 9.49 4.58 -8.68
N THR A 32 8.89 5.42 -9.51
CA THR A 32 9.25 6.85 -9.64
C THR A 32 9.14 7.60 -8.31
N HIS A 33 8.16 7.23 -7.48
CA HIS A 33 7.91 7.86 -6.18
C HIS A 33 8.63 7.19 -5.01
N GLY A 34 9.35 6.08 -5.23
CA GLY A 34 10.17 5.43 -4.20
C GLY A 34 9.38 4.67 -3.13
N TYR A 35 8.10 4.35 -3.36
CA TYR A 35 7.26 3.64 -2.38
C TYR A 35 7.61 2.16 -2.28
N PHE A 36 8.00 1.55 -3.39
CA PHE A 36 8.43 0.15 -3.38
C PHE A 36 9.79 -0.01 -2.70
N ASP A 37 10.71 0.93 -2.91
CA ASP A 37 11.98 0.96 -2.17
C ASP A 37 11.76 1.20 -0.67
N LEU A 38 10.89 2.16 -0.32
CA LEU A 38 10.52 2.43 1.07
C LEU A 38 9.90 1.21 1.76
N SER A 39 8.89 0.60 1.14
CA SER A 39 8.17 -0.52 1.74
C SER A 39 9.08 -1.73 1.95
N LYS A 40 10.07 -1.95 1.08
CA LYS A 40 11.11 -2.96 1.30
C LYS A 40 11.91 -2.73 2.57
N ALA A 41 12.21 -1.48 2.89
CA ALA A 41 12.99 -1.09 4.06
C ALA A 41 12.15 -0.98 5.35
N THR A 42 10.82 -0.85 5.24
CA THR A 42 9.93 -0.66 6.41
C THR A 42 8.98 -1.83 6.62
N LEU A 43 8.09 -2.09 5.66
CA LEU A 43 6.99 -3.06 5.77
C LEU A 43 7.44 -4.50 5.53
N LEU A 44 8.27 -4.73 4.52
CA LEU A 44 8.66 -6.08 4.08
C LEU A 44 9.86 -6.65 4.83
N GLN A 45 10.57 -5.85 5.64
CA GLN A 45 11.67 -6.34 6.48
C GLN A 45 11.20 -7.40 7.48
N ASN A 46 9.99 -7.24 8.01
CA ASN A 46 9.39 -8.18 8.94
C ASN A 46 7.91 -8.41 8.61
N PRO A 47 7.61 -9.39 7.75
CA PRO A 47 6.25 -9.69 7.32
C PRO A 47 5.31 -10.04 8.49
N GLY A 48 5.81 -10.70 9.54
CA GLY A 48 5.04 -11.03 10.73
C GLY A 48 4.57 -9.78 11.48
N LYS A 49 5.49 -8.82 11.68
CA LYS A 49 5.17 -7.52 12.27
C LYS A 49 4.19 -6.74 11.40
N PHE A 50 4.36 -6.76 10.08
CA PHE A 50 3.46 -6.07 9.15
C PHE A 50 2.03 -6.62 9.23
N MET A 51 1.86 -7.94 9.25
CA MET A 51 0.55 -8.57 9.47
C MET A 51 -0.05 -8.18 10.82
N GLN A 52 0.76 -8.17 11.89
CA GLN A 52 0.31 -7.73 13.20
C GLN A 52 -0.16 -6.26 13.19
N GLN A 53 0.59 -5.37 12.56
CA GLN A 53 0.21 -3.96 12.41
C GLN A 53 -1.08 -3.77 11.59
N MET A 54 -1.39 -4.65 10.63
CA MET A 54 -2.68 -4.63 9.93
C MET A 54 -3.86 -5.06 10.84
N MET A 55 -3.63 -6.02 11.73
CA MET A 55 -4.63 -6.50 12.69
C MET A 55 -4.89 -5.48 13.79
N ASP A 56 -3.83 -4.85 14.30
CA ASP A 56 -3.86 -3.85 15.36
C ASP A 56 -4.13 -2.43 14.82
N PHE A 57 -4.47 -2.29 13.54
CA PHE A 57 -4.61 -1.00 12.88
C PHE A 57 -5.79 -0.20 13.46
N ASP A 58 -5.51 1.05 13.84
CA ASP A 58 -6.51 1.98 14.37
C ASP A 58 -7.40 2.54 13.24
N LYS A 59 -8.51 1.84 13.01
CA LYS A 59 -9.55 2.22 12.05
C LYS A 59 -10.47 3.36 12.53
N GLU A 60 -10.27 3.94 13.70
CA GLU A 60 -11.09 5.10 14.13
C GLU A 60 -10.38 6.42 13.80
N ASN A 61 -9.06 6.39 13.67
CA ASN A 61 -8.23 7.58 13.48
C ASN A 61 -7.55 7.67 12.10
N ILE A 62 -8.21 7.21 11.04
CA ILE A 62 -7.70 7.39 9.66
C ILE A 62 -7.94 8.84 9.22
N LYS A 63 -6.86 9.52 8.84
CA LYS A 63 -6.92 10.89 8.28
C LYS A 63 -7.64 10.88 6.93
N GLU A 64 -8.50 11.88 6.68
CA GLU A 64 -9.18 12.07 5.39
C GLU A 64 -8.20 12.12 4.20
N SER A 65 -7.03 12.71 4.40
CA SER A 65 -5.97 12.74 3.39
C SER A 65 -5.42 11.35 3.02
N THR A 66 -5.46 10.39 3.95
CA THR A 66 -5.10 8.99 3.70
C THR A 66 -6.22 8.30 2.94
N VAL A 67 -7.48 8.50 3.37
CA VAL A 67 -8.66 7.93 2.70
C VAL A 67 -8.70 8.32 1.22
N LYS A 68 -8.55 9.62 0.91
CA LYS A 68 -8.52 10.12 -0.47
C LYS A 68 -7.45 9.47 -1.33
N LYS A 69 -6.23 9.31 -0.79
CA LYS A 69 -5.11 8.71 -1.54
C LYS A 69 -5.30 7.21 -1.74
N VAL A 70 -5.74 6.51 -0.71
CA VAL A 70 -5.97 5.07 -0.77
C VAL A 70 -7.12 4.74 -1.72
N ASN A 71 -8.22 5.50 -1.69
CA ASN A 71 -9.32 5.34 -2.65
C ASN A 71 -8.84 5.60 -4.08
N HIS A 72 -8.07 6.66 -4.33
CA HIS A 72 -7.51 6.91 -5.66
C HIS A 72 -6.65 5.74 -6.18
N ILE A 73 -5.92 5.05 -5.31
CA ILE A 73 -5.15 3.86 -5.67
C ILE A 73 -6.06 2.65 -5.90
N LEU A 74 -7.09 2.46 -5.06
CA LEU A 74 -8.06 1.37 -5.20
C LEU A 74 -8.86 1.46 -6.51
N ASP A 75 -9.13 2.68 -6.98
CA ASP A 75 -9.82 2.95 -8.25
C ASP A 75 -8.88 2.99 -9.48
N HIS A 76 -7.57 2.79 -9.29
CA HIS A 76 -6.60 2.88 -10.38
C HIS A 76 -6.70 1.69 -11.34
N GLU A 77 -6.62 1.94 -12.66
CA GLU A 77 -6.76 0.91 -13.71
C GLU A 77 -5.68 -0.19 -13.66
N ASP A 78 -4.51 0.14 -13.11
CA ASP A 78 -3.42 -0.82 -12.86
C ASP A 78 -3.52 -1.57 -11.53
N PHE A 79 -4.50 -1.24 -10.69
CA PHE A 79 -4.71 -1.85 -9.38
C PHE A 79 -6.03 -2.63 -9.29
N THR A 80 -6.43 -3.26 -10.40
CA THR A 80 -7.60 -4.14 -10.43
C THR A 80 -7.35 -5.47 -9.72
N PRO A 81 -8.39 -6.15 -9.21
CA PRO A 81 -8.25 -7.47 -8.57
C PRO A 81 -7.49 -8.49 -9.42
N GLU A 82 -7.67 -8.46 -10.74
CA GLU A 82 -6.98 -9.37 -11.68
C GLU A 82 -5.48 -9.06 -11.77
N LYS A 83 -5.12 -7.78 -11.95
CA LYS A 83 -3.72 -7.34 -12.02
C LYS A 83 -3.00 -7.56 -10.68
N VAL A 84 -3.66 -7.28 -9.55
CA VAL A 84 -3.13 -7.50 -8.20
C VAL A 84 -2.92 -9.00 -7.96
N LYS A 85 -3.91 -9.84 -8.28
CA LYS A 85 -3.81 -11.29 -8.12
C LYS A 85 -2.71 -11.90 -9.01
N SER A 86 -2.58 -11.43 -10.25
CA SER A 86 -1.50 -11.85 -11.15
C SER A 86 -0.13 -11.41 -10.64
N ALA A 87 -0.06 -10.33 -9.87
CA ALA A 87 1.20 -9.79 -9.36
C ALA A 87 1.63 -10.44 -8.03
N SER A 88 0.70 -10.63 -7.08
CA SER A 88 0.99 -11.26 -5.79
C SER A 88 -0.28 -11.63 -5.01
N VAL A 89 -0.37 -12.89 -4.58
CA VAL A 89 -1.46 -13.38 -3.71
C VAL A 89 -1.48 -12.66 -2.37
N ALA A 90 -0.32 -12.34 -1.78
CA ALA A 90 -0.25 -11.57 -0.54
C ALA A 90 -0.81 -10.15 -0.71
N LEU A 91 -0.59 -9.55 -1.89
CA LEU A 91 -1.09 -8.21 -2.20
C LEU A 91 -2.62 -8.17 -2.32
N VAL A 92 -3.26 -9.27 -2.74
CA VAL A 92 -4.72 -9.41 -2.70
C VAL A 92 -5.24 -9.28 -1.27
N GLY A 93 -4.52 -9.83 -0.28
CA GLY A 93 -4.85 -9.68 1.14
C GLY A 93 -4.78 -8.21 1.58
N VAL A 94 -3.70 -7.51 1.21
CA VAL A 94 -3.50 -6.08 1.51
C VAL A 94 -4.58 -5.21 0.84
N GLN A 95 -4.89 -5.47 -0.44
CA GLN A 95 -5.95 -4.78 -1.18
C GLN A 95 -7.31 -4.94 -0.48
N LYS A 96 -7.69 -6.17 -0.12
CA LYS A 96 -8.95 -6.45 0.55
C LYS A 96 -9.04 -5.77 1.92
N TRP A 97 -7.95 -5.84 2.70
CA TRP A 97 -7.87 -5.17 3.99
C TRP A 97 -8.04 -3.65 3.84
N ALA A 98 -7.30 -3.02 2.93
CA ALA A 98 -7.39 -1.58 2.73
C ALA A 98 -8.78 -1.15 2.26
N SER A 99 -9.39 -1.87 1.31
CA SER A 99 -10.76 -1.62 0.87
C SER A 99 -11.77 -1.74 2.02
N ALA A 100 -11.61 -2.75 2.90
CA ALA A 100 -12.45 -2.89 4.09
C ALA A 100 -12.26 -1.73 5.08
N MET A 101 -11.03 -1.24 5.25
CA MET A 101 -10.76 -0.05 6.07
C MET A 101 -11.39 1.20 5.48
N MET A 102 -11.31 1.41 4.16
CA MET A 102 -11.90 2.59 3.53
C MET A 102 -13.43 2.60 3.62
N LYS A 103 -14.07 1.44 3.42
CA LYS A 103 -15.52 1.29 3.57
C LYS A 103 -16.04 1.58 4.98
N TYR A 104 -15.18 1.49 6.00
CA TYR A 104 -15.54 1.88 7.38
C TYR A 104 -15.60 3.41 7.55
N HIS A 105 -14.93 4.17 6.68
CA HIS A 105 -14.86 5.64 6.71
C HIS A 105 -15.66 6.32 5.59
N GLU A 106 -16.40 5.56 4.79
CA GLU A 106 -17.47 6.05 3.90
C GLU A 106 -18.77 6.21 4.68
#